data_AF-A0A5E4I7Z9-F1
#
_entry.id   AF-A0A5E4I7Z9-F1
#
_cell.length_a   1.000
_cell.length_b   1.000
_cell.length_c   1.000
_cell.angle_alpha   90.00
_cell.angle_beta   90.00
_cell.angle_gamma   90.00
#
_symmetry.space_group_name_H-M   'P 1'
#
loop_
_entity.id
_entity.type
_entity.pdbx_description
1 polymer ?
#
loop_
_entity_poly.entity_id
_entity_poly.type
_entity_poly.pdbx_seq_one_letter_code
_entity_poly.pdbx_strand_id
1 'polypeptide(L)'
;MYRGIIPINQFFELDYRYYEKDPKYKYFNRRFEIYLIGKKNLQKIYLLHMDNCDTRAGKWAPHIHRASNVAKKLYFGVTTLNWNEIKDNFLTVIIAEIGETYKTDAKKAVVNLFSPKL
;
A
#
# COMPACT_ATOMS: atom_id res chain seq x y z
N MET A 1 -8.36 -15.22 5.28
CA MET A 1 -7.64 -14.12 4.54
C MET A 1 -8.63 -13.35 3.66
N TYR A 2 -8.60 -12.01 3.68
CA TYR A 2 -9.42 -11.12 2.84
C TYR A 2 -8.54 -10.44 1.79
N ARG A 3 -8.94 -10.42 0.52
CA ARG A 3 -8.15 -9.84 -0.57
C ARG A 3 -9.05 -9.26 -1.65
N GLY A 4 -8.53 -8.30 -2.41
CA GLY A 4 -9.28 -7.73 -3.52
C GLY A 4 -8.47 -6.74 -4.34
N ILE A 5 -9.10 -6.24 -5.40
CA ILE A 5 -8.51 -5.28 -6.33
C ILE A 5 -9.36 -4.02 -6.32
N ILE A 6 -8.72 -2.86 -6.22
CA ILE A 6 -9.34 -1.55 -6.41
C ILE A 6 -8.74 -0.93 -7.67
N PRO A 7 -9.50 -0.80 -8.77
CA PRO A 7 -8.99 -0.14 -9.97
C PRO A 7 -8.73 1.35 -9.66
N ILE A 8 -7.58 1.85 -10.12
CA ILE A 8 -7.30 3.28 -10.15
C ILE A 8 -7.81 3.83 -11.48
N ASN A 9 -7.32 3.27 -12.59
CA ASN A 9 -7.76 3.60 -13.94
C ASN A 9 -7.43 2.42 -14.89
N GLN A 10 -7.45 2.66 -16.21
CA GLN A 10 -7.12 1.63 -17.21
C GLN A 10 -5.66 1.13 -17.13
N PHE A 11 -4.75 1.92 -16.55
CA PHE A 11 -3.33 1.62 -16.47
C PHE A 11 -2.88 1.12 -15.09
N PHE A 12 -3.61 1.42 -14.01
CA PHE A 12 -3.17 1.13 -12.65
C PHE A 12 -4.28 0.52 -11.78
N GLU A 13 -3.88 -0.31 -10.81
CA GLU A 13 -4.76 -0.85 -9.78
C GLU A 13 -4.03 -1.04 -8.45
N LEU A 14 -4.80 -1.11 -7.37
CA LEU A 14 -4.35 -1.54 -6.05
C LEU A 14 -4.77 -2.99 -5.83
N ASP A 15 -3.84 -3.88 -5.48
CA ASP A 15 -4.10 -5.24 -5.01
C ASP A 15 -3.83 -5.29 -3.51
N TYR A 16 -4.85 -5.57 -2.70
CA TYR A 16 -4.73 -5.62 -1.24
C TYR A 16 -4.94 -7.02 -0.69
N ARG A 17 -4.22 -7.33 0.39
CA ARG A 17 -4.23 -8.61 1.10
C ARG A 17 -4.21 -8.36 2.59
N TYR A 18 -5.27 -8.76 3.28
CA TYR A 18 -5.39 -8.73 4.74
C TYR A 18 -5.42 -10.17 5.24
N TYR A 19 -4.39 -10.53 6.01
CA TYR A 19 -4.22 -11.88 6.51
C TYR A 19 -5.13 -12.12 7.72
N GLU A 20 -5.12 -13.34 8.23
CA GLU A 20 -5.87 -13.69 9.42
C GLU A 20 -5.30 -12.99 10.66
N LYS A 21 -6.10 -12.97 11.74
CA LYS A 21 -5.68 -12.33 12.97
C LYS A 21 -4.41 -13.01 13.50
N ASP A 22 -3.40 -12.20 13.76
CA ASP A 22 -2.14 -12.64 14.32
C ASP A 22 -1.70 -11.64 15.41
N PRO A 23 -1.65 -12.08 16.69
CA PRO A 23 -1.31 -11.21 17.82
C PRO A 23 0.14 -10.71 17.77
N LYS A 24 1.01 -11.26 16.92
CA LYS A 24 2.36 -10.72 16.68
C LYS A 24 2.34 -9.30 16.10
N TYR A 25 1.26 -8.94 15.41
CA TYR A 25 1.07 -7.62 14.80
C TYR A 25 0.32 -6.68 15.74
N LYS A 26 1.02 -6.09 16.71
CA LYS A 26 0.42 -5.32 17.82
C LYS A 26 -0.65 -4.29 17.43
N TYR A 27 -0.47 -3.54 16.34
CA TYR A 27 -1.39 -2.44 16.03
C TYR A 27 -2.60 -2.86 15.21
N PHE A 28 -2.38 -3.60 14.13
CA PHE A 28 -3.46 -4.00 13.21
C PHE A 28 -4.06 -5.37 13.55
N ASN A 29 -3.47 -6.09 14.51
CA ASN A 29 -3.81 -7.47 14.88
C ASN A 29 -3.81 -8.45 13.70
N ARG A 30 -3.12 -8.11 12.61
CA ARG A 30 -2.88 -8.94 11.42
C ARG A 30 -1.80 -8.33 10.54
N ARG A 31 -1.25 -9.15 9.65
CA ARG A 31 -0.46 -8.70 8.50
C ARG A 31 -1.39 -8.09 7.45
N PHE A 32 -0.91 -7.07 6.76
CA PHE A 32 -1.49 -6.59 5.52
C PHE A 32 -0.43 -6.25 4.48
N GLU A 33 -0.83 -6.29 3.22
CA GLU A 33 -0.03 -5.87 2.07
C GLU A 33 -0.95 -5.16 1.07
N ILE A 34 -0.50 -4.04 0.51
CA ILE A 34 -1.23 -3.28 -0.50
C ILE A 34 -0.27 -2.89 -1.61
N TYR A 35 -0.43 -3.50 -2.78
CA TYR A 35 0.42 -3.34 -3.95
C TYR A 35 -0.17 -2.34 -4.93
N LEU A 36 0.66 -1.46 -5.46
CA LEU A 36 0.38 -0.70 -6.67
C LEU A 36 0.89 -1.49 -7.88
N ILE A 37 -0.02 -1.79 -8.80
CA ILE A 37 0.23 -2.59 -9.99
C ILE A 37 -0.07 -1.75 -11.23
N GLY A 38 0.87 -1.70 -12.17
CA GLY A 38 0.69 -1.20 -13.53
C GLY A 38 0.20 -2.29 -14.49
N LYS A 39 -0.60 -1.90 -15.48
CA LYS A 39 -1.17 -2.75 -16.53
C LYS A 39 -0.57 -2.32 -17.87
N LYS A 40 0.28 -3.16 -18.47
CA LYS A 40 0.88 -2.90 -19.78
C LYS A 40 0.75 -4.13 -20.66
N ASN A 41 0.06 -4.01 -21.79
CA ASN A 41 -0.05 -5.06 -22.82
C ASN A 41 -0.29 -6.47 -22.23
N LEU A 42 -1.34 -6.60 -21.41
CA LEU A 42 -1.76 -7.83 -20.70
C LEU A 42 -0.86 -8.27 -19.53
N GLN A 43 0.26 -7.59 -19.29
CA GLN A 43 1.14 -7.88 -18.16
C GLN A 43 0.87 -6.96 -16.97
N LYS A 44 0.98 -7.53 -15.77
CA LYS A 44 0.99 -6.80 -14.50
C LYS A 44 2.42 -6.47 -14.13
N ILE A 45 2.70 -5.19 -13.93
CA ILE A 45 4.01 -4.69 -13.51
C ILE A 45 3.88 -4.23 -12.07
N TYR A 46 4.68 -4.82 -11.19
CA TYR A 46 4.77 -4.38 -9.81
C TYR A 46 5.56 -3.06 -9.72
N LEU A 47 4.99 -2.04 -9.08
CA LEU A 47 5.63 -0.72 -8.91
C LEU A 47 6.10 -0.51 -7.48
N LEU A 48 5.18 -0.64 -6.51
CA LEU A 48 5.47 -0.48 -5.09
C LEU A 48 4.40 -1.18 -4.25
N HIS A 49 4.64 -1.35 -2.95
CA HIS A 49 3.63 -1.79 -1.99
C HIS A 49 3.84 -1.18 -0.61
N MET A 50 2.77 -1.20 0.18
CA MET A 50 2.79 -0.92 1.60
C MET A 50 2.50 -2.19 2.39
N ASP A 51 3.27 -2.47 3.44
CA ASP A 51 3.03 -3.59 4.36
C ASP A 51 3.31 -3.21 5.82
N ASN A 52 2.97 -4.11 6.74
CA ASN A 52 3.33 -4.00 8.16
C ASN A 52 4.14 -5.22 8.64
N CYS A 53 4.98 -5.79 7.79
CA CYS A 53 5.62 -7.09 8.05
C CYS A 53 6.60 -7.09 9.23
N ASP A 54 7.14 -5.93 9.63
CA ASP A 54 8.08 -5.81 10.74
C ASP A 54 7.37 -5.79 12.10
N THR A 55 7.53 -6.87 12.86
CA THR A 55 6.91 -7.04 14.19
C THR A 55 7.85 -6.61 15.33
N ARG A 56 9.07 -6.15 15.04
CA ARG A 56 10.05 -5.74 16.06
C ARG A 56 9.56 -4.51 16.82
N ALA A 57 9.93 -4.42 18.10
CA ALA A 57 9.56 -3.29 18.94
C ALA A 57 10.02 -1.96 18.30
N GLY A 58 9.11 -0.98 18.25
CA GLY A 58 9.37 0.31 17.61
C GLY A 58 9.28 0.33 16.07
N LYS A 59 9.00 -0.81 15.42
CA LYS A 59 8.87 -0.93 13.95
C LYS A 59 7.51 -1.43 13.48
N TRP A 60 6.49 -1.32 14.33
CA TRP A 60 5.12 -1.78 14.04
C TRP A 60 4.36 -0.95 13.02
N ALA A 61 4.93 0.20 12.63
CA ALA A 61 4.30 1.10 11.70
C ALA A 61 4.48 0.59 10.26
N PRO A 62 3.54 0.87 9.34
CA PRO A 62 3.64 0.39 7.97
C PRO A 62 4.84 0.96 7.22
N HIS A 63 5.38 0.18 6.29
CA HIS A 63 6.48 0.57 5.43
C HIS A 63 6.05 0.52 3.98
N ILE A 64 6.52 1.48 3.19
CA ILE A 64 6.35 1.47 1.74
C ILE A 64 7.65 1.02 1.11
N HIS A 65 7.57 0.01 0.25
CA HIS A 65 8.68 -0.56 -0.50
C HIS A 65 8.43 -0.38 -2.00
N ARG A 66 9.47 0.01 -2.75
CA ARG A 66 9.40 0.08 -4.23
C ARG A 66 10.00 -1.16 -4.87
N ALA A 67 9.69 -1.41 -6.13
CA ALA A 67 10.31 -2.47 -6.91
C ALA A 67 11.83 -2.26 -7.05
N SER A 68 12.58 -3.37 -7.08
CA SER A 68 14.05 -3.39 -7.07
C SER A 68 14.70 -2.74 -8.30
N ASN A 69 13.93 -2.56 -9.38
CA ASN A 69 14.31 -1.84 -10.60
C ASN A 69 14.00 -0.33 -10.55
N VAL A 70 13.40 0.17 -9.47
CA VAL A 70 13.25 1.61 -9.20
C VAL A 70 14.46 2.05 -8.40
N ALA A 71 15.28 2.94 -8.96
CA ALA A 71 16.66 3.26 -8.53
C ALA A 71 16.86 3.81 -7.10
N LYS A 72 15.84 3.83 -6.24
CA LYS A 72 15.92 4.31 -4.85
C LYS A 72 15.18 3.36 -3.92
N LYS A 73 15.93 2.50 -3.22
CA LYS A 73 15.47 1.93 -1.94
C LYS A 73 15.40 3.06 -0.93
N LEU A 74 14.25 3.72 -0.84
CA LEU A 74 13.91 4.60 0.27
C LEU A 74 12.87 3.87 1.10
N TYR A 75 13.26 3.46 2.32
CA TYR A 75 12.31 3.09 3.34
C TYR A 75 11.56 4.36 3.75
N PHE A 76 10.43 4.64 3.09
CA PHE A 76 9.49 5.64 3.57
C PHE A 76 8.69 4.97 4.69
N GLY A 77 9.20 5.09 5.91
CA GLY A 77 8.48 4.66 7.10
C GLY A 77 7.27 5.55 7.29
N VAL A 78 6.08 4.98 7.26
CA VAL A 78 4.89 5.67 7.75
C VAL A 78 4.97 5.59 9.26
N THR A 79 5.30 6.68 9.95
CA THR A 79 5.53 6.67 11.41
C THR A 79 4.24 6.68 12.23
N THR A 80 3.10 6.85 11.56
CA THR A 80 1.78 6.92 12.17
C THR A 80 1.05 5.59 12.09
N LEU A 81 0.23 5.35 13.11
CA LEU A 81 -0.64 4.19 13.15
C LEU A 81 -2.08 4.56 12.76
N ASN A 82 -2.39 5.85 12.56
CA ASN A 82 -3.68 6.31 12.10
C ASN A 82 -3.93 5.90 10.64
N TRP A 83 -4.98 5.12 10.38
CA TRP A 83 -5.27 4.60 9.03
C TRP A 83 -5.49 5.70 7.97
N ASN A 84 -6.09 6.83 8.34
CA ASN A 84 -6.31 7.92 7.39
C ASN A 84 -4.98 8.59 7.01
N GLU A 85 -4.12 8.87 7.99
CA GLU A 85 -2.79 9.41 7.70
C GLU A 85 -1.90 8.42 6.95
N ILE A 86 -2.03 7.11 7.23
CA ILE A 86 -1.36 6.05 6.46
C ILE A 86 -1.80 6.11 5.00
N LYS A 87 -3.10 6.22 4.73
CA LYS A 87 -3.64 6.38 3.38
C LYS A 87 -3.12 7.64 2.69
N ASP A 88 -3.08 8.78 3.38
CA ASP A 88 -2.60 10.04 2.81
C ASP A 88 -1.10 9.99 2.45
N ASN A 89 -0.29 9.38 3.31
CA ASN A 89 1.13 9.15 3.05
C ASN A 89 1.31 8.19 1.87
N PHE A 90 0.55 7.10 1.83
CA PHE A 90 0.61 6.15 0.73
C PHE A 90 0.16 6.79 -0.60
N LEU A 91 -0.89 7.61 -0.57
CA LEU A 91 -1.37 8.37 -1.73
C LEU A 91 -0.28 9.29 -2.28
N THR A 92 0.43 10.01 -1.41
CA THR A 92 1.56 10.88 -1.80
C THR A 92 2.61 10.09 -2.58
N VAL A 93 2.96 8.89 -2.10
CA VAL A 93 3.95 8.03 -2.77
C VAL A 93 3.41 7.46 -4.08
N ILE A 94 2.14 7.05 -4.14
CA ILE A 94 1.50 6.59 -5.38
C ILE A 94 1.53 7.69 -6.44
N ILE A 95 1.13 8.92 -6.09
CA ILE A 95 1.10 10.05 -7.04
C ILE A 95 2.50 10.36 -7.55
N ALA A 96 3.51 10.31 -6.68
CA ALA A 96 4.90 10.49 -7.09
C ALA A 96 5.40 9.39 -8.06
N GLU A 97 4.81 8.19 -8.01
CA GLU A 97 5.19 7.07 -8.88
C GLU A 97 4.45 7.08 -10.22
N ILE A 98 3.14 7.37 -10.23
CA ILE A 98 2.30 7.29 -11.45
C ILE A 98 2.08 8.64 -12.12
N GLY A 99 2.40 9.75 -11.44
CA GLY A 99 2.27 11.12 -11.92
C GLY A 99 1.00 11.85 -11.44
N GLU A 100 1.12 13.18 -11.33
CA GLU A 100 0.03 14.09 -10.89
C GLU A 100 -1.22 14.00 -11.78
N THR A 101 -1.07 13.64 -13.06
CA THR A 101 -2.18 13.45 -14.00
C THR A 101 -3.23 12.46 -13.48
N TYR A 102 -2.84 11.46 -12.68
CA TYR A 102 -3.75 10.44 -12.14
C TYR A 102 -4.12 10.64 -10.67
N LYS A 103 -3.83 11.81 -10.09
CA LYS A 103 -4.05 12.10 -8.68
C LYS A 103 -5.48 11.87 -8.20
N THR A 104 -6.46 12.36 -8.96
CA THR A 104 -7.89 12.24 -8.60
C THR A 104 -8.33 10.78 -8.54
N ASP A 105 -7.88 9.97 -9.50
CA ASP A 105 -8.22 8.55 -9.57
C ASP A 105 -7.53 7.76 -8.46
N ALA A 106 -6.24 8.04 -8.23
CA ALA A 106 -5.49 7.43 -7.14
C ALA A 106 -6.13 7.76 -5.77
N LYS A 107 -6.57 9.00 -5.56
CA LYS A 107 -7.26 9.40 -4.33
C LYS A 107 -8.54 8.61 -4.12
N LYS A 108 -9.38 8.46 -5.15
CA LYS A 108 -10.61 7.66 -5.08
C LYS A 108 -10.32 6.21 -4.71
N ALA A 109 -9.32 5.60 -5.33
CA ALA A 109 -8.94 4.22 -5.04
C ALA A 109 -8.42 4.03 -3.61
N VAL A 110 -7.54 4.93 -3.15
CA VAL A 110 -6.96 4.86 -1.80
C VAL A 110 -8.03 5.06 -0.72
N VAL A 111 -9.00 5.95 -0.91
CA VAL A 111 -10.10 6.16 0.04
C VAL A 111 -10.90 4.87 0.27
N ASN A 112 -11.05 4.03 -0.77
CA ASN A 112 -11.77 2.76 -0.71
C ASN A 112 -10.98 1.63 -0.01
N LEU A 113 -9.73 1.86 0.40
CA LEU A 113 -9.00 0.90 1.23
C LEU A 113 -9.57 0.86 2.64
N PHE A 114 -10.11 -0.29 3.01
CA PHE A 114 -10.59 -0.56 4.37
C PHE A 114 -9.43 -0.67 5.36
N SER A 115 -9.69 -0.34 6.62
CA SER A 115 -8.70 -0.52 7.68
C SER A 115 -8.45 -2.02 7.92
N PRO A 116 -7.19 -2.47 8.02
CA PRO A 116 -6.87 -3.86 8.38
C PRO A 116 -7.34 -4.27 9.79
N LYS A 117 -7.74 -3.31 10.64
CA LYS A 117 -8.25 -3.59 11.99
C LYS A 117 -9.64 -4.24 12.02
N LEU A 118 -10.40 -4.15 10.93
CA LEU A 118 -11.76 -4.70 10.82
C LEU A 118 -11.77 -6.23 10.84
#